data_AF-A0A7V9RD74-F1
#
_entry.id   AF-A0A7V9RD74-F1
#
_cell.length_a   1.000
_cell.length_b   1.000
_cell.length_c   1.000
_cell.angle_alpha   90.00
_cell.angle_beta   90.00
_cell.angle_gamma   90.00
#
_symmetry.space_group_name_H-M   'P 1'
#
loop_
_entity.id
_entity.type
_entity.pdbx_description
1 polymer ?
#
loop_
_entity_poly.entity_id
_entity_poly.type
_entity_poly.pdbx_seq_one_letter_code
_entity_poly.pdbx_strand_id
1 'polypeptide(L)'
;MRFPSFLALTILGAGCMDSGKPEEDELELLDDAKDDSHRNPTDHGELLFGNGAATALTDDERHHAWTFELSGDAKVDMTTSYALLGQRRTDTVLYLYREGATGWGSYIARNDDYGNTLYSKLVRELGAGRYRVLVKGHQAETRGKFKITVNCAGDGCVSPATASCVFGSTYGDIETNSALETINSAKITAATLTNLNPDDQHKLMLAVQQSSHTDVTTPLEAIGRVDQGEVNVSWLAEPAAQRAFIAFEYGAGDNSYGAIFDRFNAQMVTNIHDGDLENCLVKAETCLLSDDWLALRSDPAFTIESNRVVTDASQVTGGVAIDQAMTAFGQSYDDVASVADGLSRVDGNRLNIVGLRHKTTGVRLEVFEYGAGDTSVGRIYFRNTTNPAGVINDLAIESCQLFE
;
A
#
# COMPACT_ATOMS: atom_id res chain seq x y z
N MET A 1 -0.36 32.04 86.39
CA MET A 1 1.01 32.06 85.81
C MET A 1 1.26 30.77 85.05
N ARG A 2 1.29 30.86 83.71
CA ARG A 2 1.99 30.04 82.70
C ARG A 2 1.17 30.02 81.40
N PHE A 3 1.88 30.30 80.31
CA PHE A 3 1.44 30.72 78.98
C PHE A 3 0.80 29.59 78.13
N PRO A 4 0.02 29.92 77.09
CA PRO A 4 -0.46 28.98 76.09
C PRO A 4 0.62 28.69 75.03
N SER A 5 0.73 27.43 74.60
CA SER A 5 1.49 27.05 73.40
C SER A 5 0.55 27.07 72.19
N PHE A 6 0.85 27.94 71.23
CA PHE A 6 0.24 27.92 69.91
C PHE A 6 0.90 26.82 69.06
N LEU A 7 0.10 25.86 68.60
CA LEU A 7 0.48 24.88 67.61
C LEU A 7 0.14 25.46 66.23
N ALA A 8 1.16 25.79 65.44
CA ALA A 8 0.99 26.25 64.06
C ALA A 8 0.71 25.04 63.15
N LEU A 9 -0.45 25.06 62.50
CA LEU A 9 -0.87 24.07 61.51
C LEU A 9 -0.45 24.57 60.12
N THR A 10 0.58 23.93 59.56
CA THR A 10 1.04 24.20 58.18
C THR A 10 0.14 23.46 57.20
N ILE A 11 -0.65 24.21 56.44
CA ILE A 11 -1.46 23.69 55.32
C ILE A 11 -0.53 23.57 54.11
N LEU A 12 -0.19 22.34 53.72
CA LEU A 12 0.47 22.04 52.45
C LEU A 12 -0.59 22.09 51.35
N GLY A 13 -0.54 23.12 50.51
CA GLY A 13 -1.35 23.22 49.31
C GLY A 13 -0.87 22.22 48.25
N ALA A 14 -1.72 21.26 47.89
CA ALA A 14 -1.53 20.44 46.71
C ALA A 14 -1.80 21.31 45.46
N GLY A 15 -0.74 21.86 44.87
CA GLY A 15 -0.82 22.48 43.55
C GLY A 15 -0.95 21.39 42.49
N CYS A 16 -2.03 21.41 41.72
CA CYS A 16 -2.12 20.67 40.46
C CYS A 16 -1.06 21.26 39.51
N MET A 17 0.10 20.62 39.41
CA MET A 17 1.05 20.90 38.34
C MET A 17 0.45 20.33 37.06
N ASP A 18 -0.01 21.22 36.20
CA ASP A 18 -0.31 20.93 34.80
C ASP A 18 0.99 20.39 34.19
N SER A 19 1.04 19.09 33.96
CA SER A 19 2.19 18.43 33.33
C SER A 19 2.06 18.67 31.84
N GLY A 20 2.40 19.90 31.42
CA GLY A 20 2.56 20.22 30.02
C GLY A 20 3.41 19.13 29.38
N LYS A 21 2.93 18.56 28.26
CA LYS A 21 3.74 17.68 27.41
C LYS A 21 5.11 18.36 27.28
N PRO A 22 6.23 17.64 27.48
CA PRO A 22 7.52 18.22 27.15
C PRO A 22 7.40 18.77 25.74
N GLU A 23 7.59 20.09 25.59
CA GLU A 23 7.80 20.67 24.28
C GLU A 23 8.85 19.77 23.62
N GLU A 24 8.59 19.32 22.38
CA GLU A 24 9.67 18.73 21.59
C GLU A 24 10.87 19.65 21.72
N ASP A 25 12.09 19.11 21.69
CA ASP A 25 13.30 19.93 21.51
C ASP A 25 13.23 20.62 20.13
N GLU A 26 12.29 21.57 19.99
CA GLU A 26 12.29 22.69 19.09
C GLU A 26 13.50 23.51 19.52
N LEU A 27 14.66 23.08 19.05
CA LEU A 27 15.67 24.02 18.64
C LEU A 27 15.00 24.95 17.62
N GLU A 28 14.39 26.02 18.14
CA GLU A 28 14.03 27.25 17.45
C GLU A 28 15.24 27.68 16.63
N LEU A 29 15.30 27.18 15.40
CA LEU A 29 16.26 27.59 14.40
C LEU A 29 15.44 27.92 13.17
N LEU A 30 14.80 29.08 13.26
CA LEU A 30 14.35 29.93 12.15
C LEU A 30 15.55 30.43 11.31
N ASP A 31 16.55 29.58 11.09
CA ASP A 31 17.51 29.76 10.03
C ASP A 31 16.93 29.02 8.83
N ASP A 32 16.44 29.78 7.85
CA ASP A 32 15.88 29.33 6.55
C ASP A 32 16.85 28.44 5.73
N ALA A 33 18.02 28.11 6.28
CA ALA A 33 19.08 27.33 5.67
C ALA A 33 19.25 25.92 6.28
N LYS A 34 18.48 25.52 7.30
CA LYS A 34 18.50 24.13 7.74
C LYS A 34 17.67 23.27 6.81
N ASP A 35 18.40 22.54 5.98
CA ASP A 35 17.89 21.40 5.23
C ASP A 35 16.99 20.54 6.11
N ASP A 36 15.74 20.40 5.69
CA ASP A 36 14.74 19.57 6.35
C ASP A 36 15.33 18.17 6.56
N SER A 37 15.37 17.68 7.80
CA SER A 37 15.99 16.40 8.16
C SER A 37 15.33 15.20 7.47
N HIS A 38 14.20 15.42 6.80
CA HIS A 38 13.41 14.45 6.08
C HIS A 38 13.74 14.35 4.58
N ARG A 39 14.97 14.68 4.14
CA ARG A 39 15.36 14.79 2.70
C ARG A 39 14.98 13.61 1.80
N ASN A 40 14.91 12.39 2.34
CA ASN A 40 14.63 11.17 1.58
C ASN A 40 13.45 10.41 2.19
N PRO A 41 12.21 10.90 2.09
CA PRO A 41 11.07 10.11 2.51
C PRO A 41 10.87 8.91 1.58
N THR A 42 10.28 7.83 2.08
CA THR A 42 9.72 6.78 1.23
C THR A 42 8.61 7.40 0.40
N ASP A 43 8.85 7.53 -0.91
CA ASP A 43 7.89 8.10 -1.85
C ASP A 43 6.92 7.02 -2.33
N HIS A 44 5.63 7.23 -2.10
CA HIS A 44 4.55 6.34 -2.48
C HIS A 44 3.83 6.78 -3.76
N GLY A 45 4.28 7.86 -4.40
CA GLY A 45 3.69 8.36 -5.63
C GLY A 45 2.45 9.24 -5.42
N GLU A 46 1.48 9.16 -6.33
CA GLU A 46 0.26 9.96 -6.30
C GLU A 46 -0.76 9.41 -5.29
N LEU A 47 -1.38 10.29 -4.51
CA LEU A 47 -2.49 9.99 -3.62
C LEU A 47 -3.77 10.56 -4.20
N LEU A 48 -4.66 9.66 -4.62
CA LEU A 48 -5.95 10.01 -5.18
C LEU A 48 -6.87 10.57 -4.09
N PHE A 49 -7.58 11.66 -4.42
CA PHE A 49 -8.53 12.26 -3.48
C PHE A 49 -9.65 11.29 -3.09
N GLY A 50 -10.03 11.30 -1.81
CA GLY A 50 -11.02 10.39 -1.23
C GLY A 50 -10.47 9.01 -0.87
N ASN A 51 -9.33 8.62 -1.45
CA ASN A 51 -8.72 7.33 -1.20
C ASN A 51 -7.72 7.42 -0.03
N GLY A 52 -7.81 6.44 0.86
CA GLY A 52 -6.86 6.29 1.95
C GLY A 52 -5.69 5.39 1.55
N ALA A 53 -4.45 5.80 1.83
CA ALA A 53 -3.27 4.95 1.71
C ALA A 53 -2.83 4.48 3.10
N ALA A 54 -2.72 3.17 3.31
CA ALA A 54 -2.26 2.57 4.55
C ALA A 54 -0.80 2.12 4.42
N THR A 55 0.02 2.43 5.42
CA THR A 55 1.43 1.99 5.50
C THR A 55 1.89 1.91 6.96
N ALA A 56 3.19 1.74 7.22
CA ALA A 56 3.75 1.63 8.56
C ALA A 56 5.05 2.40 8.72
N LEU A 57 5.16 3.15 9.83
CA LEU A 57 6.44 3.69 10.27
C LEU A 57 7.32 2.54 10.79
N THR A 58 8.44 2.29 10.12
CA THR A 58 9.43 1.26 10.46
C THR A 58 10.77 1.89 10.83
N ASP A 59 11.76 1.08 11.20
CA ASP A 59 13.11 1.59 11.45
C ASP A 59 13.79 2.13 10.18
N ASP A 60 13.48 1.52 9.03
CA ASP A 60 14.01 1.86 7.72
C ASP A 60 13.19 2.96 7.03
N GLU A 61 11.87 2.99 7.27
CA GLU A 61 10.93 3.91 6.65
C GLU A 61 10.26 4.78 7.71
N ARG A 62 10.96 5.84 8.12
CA ARG A 62 10.49 6.74 9.20
C ARG A 62 9.67 7.93 8.70
N HIS A 63 9.69 8.18 7.40
CA HIS A 63 9.01 9.28 6.75
C HIS A 63 8.41 8.76 5.45
N HIS A 64 7.13 9.00 5.24
CA HIS A 64 6.43 8.59 4.03
C HIS A 64 5.85 9.81 3.36
N ALA A 65 5.97 9.89 2.03
CA ALA A 65 5.47 10.99 1.25
C ALA A 65 4.53 10.50 0.15
N TRP A 66 3.52 11.32 -0.13
CA TRP A 66 2.63 11.19 -1.27
C TRP A 66 2.48 12.55 -1.96
N THR A 67 2.14 12.53 -3.24
CA THR A 67 1.89 13.74 -4.03
C THR A 67 0.45 13.81 -4.49
N PHE A 68 -0.06 15.02 -4.70
CA PHE A 68 -1.35 15.25 -5.36
C PHE A 68 -1.29 16.57 -6.14
N GLU A 69 -2.15 16.70 -7.14
CA GLU A 69 -2.25 17.90 -7.97
C GLU A 69 -3.61 18.57 -7.84
N LEU A 70 -3.61 19.90 -7.94
CA LEU A 70 -4.80 20.73 -8.02
C LEU A 70 -4.78 21.52 -9.33
N SER A 71 -5.91 21.54 -10.02
CA SER A 71 -6.10 22.28 -11.28
C SER A 71 -6.49 23.74 -11.07
N GLY A 72 -6.79 24.13 -9.83
CA GLY A 72 -7.41 25.39 -9.47
C GLY A 72 -7.51 25.54 -7.96
N ASP A 73 -8.37 26.45 -7.50
CA ASP A 73 -8.61 26.67 -6.08
C ASP A 73 -9.46 25.55 -5.48
N ALA A 74 -9.00 25.00 -4.36
CA ALA A 74 -9.67 23.91 -3.66
C ALA A 74 -9.41 23.92 -2.16
N LYS A 75 -10.40 23.43 -1.42
CA LYS A 75 -10.26 23.08 -0.01
C LYS A 75 -9.80 21.64 0.12
N VAL A 76 -8.65 21.43 0.74
CA VAL A 76 -8.04 20.13 0.95
C VAL A 76 -8.04 19.77 2.44
N ASP A 77 -8.55 18.58 2.77
CA ASP A 77 -8.56 17.99 4.10
C ASP A 77 -7.67 16.74 4.11
N MET A 78 -6.53 16.82 4.79
CA MET A 78 -5.57 15.73 4.97
C MET A 78 -5.67 15.23 6.41
N THR A 79 -5.91 13.94 6.60
CA THR A 79 -6.07 13.35 7.94
C THR A 79 -5.32 12.01 8.02
N THR A 80 -4.58 11.79 9.11
CA THR A 80 -4.09 10.45 9.46
C THR A 80 -5.09 9.71 10.35
N SER A 81 -5.10 8.38 10.29
CA SER A 81 -5.97 7.53 11.12
C SER A 81 -5.34 6.16 11.38
N TYR A 82 -6.08 5.29 12.08
CA TYR A 82 -5.72 3.87 12.12
C TYR A 82 -5.81 3.26 10.71
N ALA A 83 -4.88 2.35 10.41
CA ALA A 83 -4.89 1.51 9.21
C ALA A 83 -5.90 0.36 9.35
N LEU A 84 -5.98 -0.24 10.53
CA LEU A 84 -6.90 -1.32 10.86
C LEU A 84 -7.62 -1.01 12.18
N LEU A 85 -8.92 -1.28 12.26
CA LEU A 85 -9.68 -1.15 13.51
C LEU A 85 -9.08 -2.08 14.59
N GLY A 86 -8.97 -1.59 15.82
CA GLY A 86 -8.41 -2.35 16.95
C GLY A 86 -6.88 -2.39 17.04
N GLN A 87 -6.16 -1.84 16.05
CA GLN A 87 -4.70 -1.75 16.15
C GLN A 87 -4.24 -0.70 17.20
N ARG A 88 -2.98 -0.82 17.66
CA ARG A 88 -2.34 0.22 18.48
C ARG A 88 -2.26 1.53 17.70
N ARG A 89 -2.62 2.64 18.35
CA ARG A 89 -2.51 3.99 17.77
C ARG A 89 -1.04 4.35 17.55
N THR A 90 -0.77 4.94 16.39
CA THR A 90 0.55 5.48 16.01
C THR A 90 0.45 6.99 16.04
N ASP A 91 1.37 7.62 16.77
CA ASP A 91 1.44 9.07 16.95
C ASP A 91 2.11 9.73 15.74
N THR A 92 1.34 10.39 14.90
CA THR A 92 1.82 10.89 13.60
C THR A 92 2.07 12.39 13.62
N VAL A 93 2.83 12.88 12.65
CA VAL A 93 2.93 14.30 12.31
C VAL A 93 2.75 14.46 10.80
N LEU A 94 1.89 15.38 10.41
CA LEU A 94 1.65 15.77 9.02
C LEU A 94 2.42 17.03 8.65
N TYR A 95 3.05 16.99 7.48
CA TYR A 95 3.64 18.13 6.80
C TYR A 95 3.04 18.26 5.40
N LEU A 96 2.86 19.49 4.94
CA LEU A 96 2.43 19.82 3.59
C LEU A 96 3.49 20.69 2.92
N TYR A 97 3.90 20.31 1.72
CA TYR A 97 4.82 21.03 0.86
C TYR A 97 4.12 21.39 -0.45
N ARG A 98 4.63 22.43 -1.12
CA ARG A 98 4.23 22.83 -2.47
C ARG A 98 5.45 22.80 -3.38
N GLU A 99 5.35 22.15 -4.52
CA GLU A 99 6.44 22.13 -5.49
C GLU A 99 6.62 23.53 -6.12
N GLY A 100 7.85 24.04 -6.07
CA GLY A 100 8.28 25.26 -6.73
C GLY A 100 9.26 24.98 -7.87
N ALA A 101 9.82 26.05 -8.46
CA ALA A 101 10.72 25.95 -9.61
C ALA A 101 12.01 25.14 -9.35
N THR A 102 12.41 24.97 -8.09
CA THR A 102 13.62 24.25 -7.67
C THR A 102 13.29 22.97 -6.87
N GLY A 103 12.05 22.47 -6.93
CA GLY A 103 11.58 21.32 -6.15
C GLY A 103 10.72 21.72 -4.94
N TRP A 104 10.67 20.87 -3.91
CA TRP A 104 9.67 20.94 -2.83
C TRP A 104 9.82 22.09 -1.82
N GLY A 105 11.00 22.70 -1.69
CA GLY A 105 11.24 23.80 -0.75
C GLY A 105 10.90 23.46 0.72
N SER A 106 10.57 24.48 1.51
CA SER A 106 10.09 24.33 2.89
C SER A 106 8.62 23.92 2.94
N TYR A 107 8.22 23.25 4.02
CA TYR A 107 6.81 22.96 4.26
C TYR A 107 6.01 24.26 4.42
N ILE A 108 4.77 24.26 3.93
CA ILE A 108 3.83 25.38 4.02
C ILE A 108 2.79 25.19 5.14
N ALA A 109 2.69 23.97 5.69
CA ALA A 109 1.89 23.67 6.87
C ALA A 109 2.41 22.43 7.61
N ARG A 110 2.19 22.39 8.93
CA ARG A 110 2.47 21.25 9.81
C ARG A 110 1.34 21.10 10.83
N ASN A 111 1.02 19.86 11.21
CA ASN A 111 0.20 19.56 12.38
C ASN A 111 0.62 18.19 12.95
N ASP A 112 0.84 18.11 14.25
CA ASP A 112 1.19 16.89 14.98
C ASP A 112 -0.02 16.26 15.66
N ASP A 113 -0.92 17.03 16.27
CA ASP A 113 -2.17 16.52 16.81
C ASP A 113 -3.44 17.24 16.35
N TYR A 114 -4.52 16.47 16.19
CA TYR A 114 -5.86 16.98 15.98
C TYR A 114 -6.72 16.72 17.22
N GLY A 115 -6.92 17.78 18.01
CA GLY A 115 -7.68 17.73 19.25
C GLY A 115 -7.01 16.84 20.30
N ASN A 116 -7.75 15.88 20.85
CA ASN A 116 -7.23 14.95 21.87
C ASN A 116 -6.80 13.59 21.26
N THR A 117 -6.41 13.58 19.98
CA THR A 117 -6.01 12.36 19.28
C THR A 117 -4.51 12.33 19.01
N LEU A 118 -3.95 11.14 18.76
CA LEU A 118 -2.56 10.95 18.31
C LEU A 118 -2.44 11.06 16.78
N TYR A 119 -3.51 11.49 16.12
CA TYR A 119 -3.57 11.61 14.68
C TYR A 119 -3.56 13.08 14.32
N SER A 120 -3.01 13.36 13.15
CA SER A 120 -2.81 14.70 12.65
C SER A 120 -3.87 15.04 11.62
N LYS A 121 -4.23 16.32 11.53
CA LYS A 121 -5.15 16.84 10.54
C LYS A 121 -4.74 18.22 10.04
N LEU A 122 -4.72 18.38 8.71
CA LEU A 122 -4.54 19.66 8.04
C LEU A 122 -5.75 19.94 7.16
N VAL A 123 -6.35 21.11 7.34
CA VAL A 123 -7.37 21.66 6.42
C VAL A 123 -6.84 22.95 5.85
N ARG A 124 -6.74 23.06 4.52
CA ARG A 124 -6.16 24.22 3.82
C ARG A 124 -6.95 24.59 2.59
N GLU A 125 -7.07 25.88 2.33
CA GLU A 125 -7.44 26.42 1.02
C GLU A 125 -6.14 26.54 0.20
N LEU A 126 -6.09 25.83 -0.93
CA LEU A 126 -4.92 25.72 -1.79
C LEU A 126 -5.31 26.13 -3.21
N GLY A 127 -4.36 26.70 -3.95
CA GLY A 127 -4.54 27.01 -5.37
C GLY A 127 -4.02 25.89 -6.27
N ALA A 128 -4.01 26.15 -7.58
CA ALA A 128 -3.43 25.21 -8.54
C ALA A 128 -1.95 24.91 -8.25
N GLY A 129 -1.55 23.66 -8.50
CA GLY A 129 -0.17 23.21 -8.38
C GLY A 129 -0.04 21.80 -7.83
N ARG A 130 1.22 21.35 -7.72
CA ARG A 130 1.57 20.05 -7.17
C ARG A 130 1.99 20.18 -5.71
N TYR A 131 1.46 19.28 -4.90
CA TYR A 131 1.64 19.26 -3.45
C TYR A 131 2.19 17.92 -3.01
N ARG A 132 2.89 17.93 -1.87
CA ARG A 132 3.38 16.72 -1.20
C ARG A 132 2.89 16.73 0.23
N VAL A 133 2.23 15.66 0.64
CA VAL A 133 1.95 15.36 2.04
C VAL A 133 3.02 14.40 2.55
N LEU A 134 3.59 14.69 3.71
CA LEU A 134 4.55 13.84 4.38
C LEU A 134 4.03 13.48 5.76
N VAL A 135 4.11 12.19 6.10
CA VAL A 135 3.77 11.66 7.42
C VAL A 135 5.03 11.11 8.07
N LYS A 136 5.24 11.45 9.34
CA LYS A 136 6.28 10.87 10.19
C LYS A 136 5.73 10.50 11.57
N GLY A 137 6.56 9.85 12.38
CA GLY A 137 6.30 9.69 13.80
C GLY A 137 6.51 11.00 14.59
N HIS A 138 5.72 11.23 15.63
CA HIS A 138 5.95 12.33 16.58
C HIS A 138 7.38 12.25 17.14
N GLN A 139 7.76 11.10 17.67
CA GLN A 139 9.12 10.81 18.15
C GLN A 139 9.90 9.96 17.15
N ALA A 140 11.23 10.00 17.24
CA ALA A 140 12.12 9.24 16.36
C ALA A 140 11.93 7.71 16.50
N GLU A 141 11.45 7.28 17.68
CA GLU A 141 11.16 5.90 18.05
C GLU A 141 9.72 5.48 17.70
N THR A 142 8.86 6.39 17.23
CA THR A 142 7.48 6.06 16.94
C THR A 142 7.40 5.10 15.75
N ARG A 143 6.75 3.94 15.98
CA ARG A 143 6.51 2.91 14.97
C ARG A 143 5.04 2.53 14.93
N GLY A 144 4.64 1.93 13.83
CA GLY A 144 3.33 1.32 13.68
C GLY A 144 2.58 1.79 12.44
N LYS A 145 1.44 1.13 12.22
CA LYS A 145 0.63 1.30 11.03
C LYS A 145 -0.26 2.54 11.13
N PHE A 146 -0.38 3.27 10.04
CA PHE A 146 -1.31 4.39 9.92
C PHE A 146 -1.94 4.41 8.52
N LYS A 147 -3.04 5.16 8.39
CA LYS A 147 -3.65 5.50 7.10
C LYS A 147 -3.59 7.00 6.91
N ILE A 148 -3.26 7.49 5.72
CA ILE A 148 -3.41 8.87 5.30
C ILE A 148 -4.60 8.96 4.34
N THR A 149 -5.47 9.94 4.49
CA THR A 149 -6.56 10.24 3.54
C THR A 149 -6.50 11.72 3.19
N VAL A 150 -6.67 12.03 1.91
CA VAL A 150 -6.74 13.40 1.42
C VAL A 150 -8.05 13.59 0.68
N ASN A 151 -8.89 14.48 1.17
CA ASN A 151 -10.14 14.85 0.52
C ASN A 151 -9.99 16.23 -0.12
N CYS A 152 -10.71 16.45 -1.21
CA CYS A 152 -10.70 17.72 -1.93
C CYS A 152 -12.14 18.17 -2.21
N ALA A 153 -12.41 19.46 -2.03
CA ALA A 153 -13.64 20.11 -2.47
C ALA A 153 -13.35 21.44 -3.19
N GLY A 154 -14.01 21.70 -4.34
CA GLY A 154 -13.85 22.92 -5.13
C GLY A 154 -13.43 22.66 -6.58
N ASP A 155 -13.34 23.74 -7.37
CA ASP A 155 -13.05 23.68 -8.81
C ASP A 155 -11.64 23.17 -9.12
N GLY A 156 -10.71 23.32 -8.17
CA GLY A 156 -9.34 22.83 -8.27
C GLY A 156 -9.18 21.35 -8.02
N CYS A 157 -10.23 20.67 -7.55
CA CYS A 157 -10.20 19.23 -7.41
C CYS A 157 -10.32 18.63 -8.79
N VAL A 158 -9.18 18.34 -9.40
CA VAL A 158 -9.10 17.37 -10.48
C VAL A 158 -9.58 16.06 -9.87
N SER A 159 -10.87 15.78 -10.00
CA SER A 159 -11.33 14.41 -9.98
C SER A 159 -10.58 13.78 -11.14
N PRO A 160 -9.62 12.86 -10.92
CA PRO A 160 -8.88 12.25 -12.00
C PRO A 160 -9.94 11.74 -12.94
N ALA A 161 -10.08 12.37 -14.13
CA ALA A 161 -11.25 12.27 -14.99
C ALA A 161 -11.65 10.81 -15.00
N THR A 162 -12.75 10.45 -14.31
CA THR A 162 -12.96 9.12 -13.73
C THR A 162 -12.53 8.09 -14.74
N ALA A 163 -11.27 7.66 -14.63
CA ALA A 163 -10.73 6.72 -15.58
C ALA A 163 -11.57 5.51 -15.27
N SER A 164 -12.46 5.18 -16.21
CA SER A 164 -13.57 4.28 -15.95
C SER A 164 -12.97 3.04 -15.32
N CYS A 165 -13.43 2.72 -14.12
CA CYS A 165 -12.98 1.56 -13.39
C CYS A 165 -12.89 0.39 -14.36
N VAL A 166 -11.78 -0.35 -14.35
CA VAL A 166 -11.60 -1.43 -15.33
C VAL A 166 -12.72 -2.46 -15.25
N PHE A 167 -13.38 -2.56 -14.10
CA PHE A 167 -14.49 -3.47 -13.83
C PHE A 167 -15.87 -2.93 -14.28
N GLY A 168 -15.96 -1.67 -14.71
CA GLY A 168 -17.22 -0.99 -15.02
C GLY A 168 -17.78 -0.21 -13.83
N SER A 169 -19.08 0.07 -13.85
CA SER A 169 -19.80 0.79 -12.80
C SER A 169 -20.53 -0.13 -11.82
N THR A 170 -20.91 -1.33 -12.27
CA THR A 170 -21.61 -2.35 -11.47
C THR A 170 -20.90 -3.69 -11.56
N TYR A 171 -21.13 -4.59 -10.60
CA TYR A 171 -20.59 -5.95 -10.64
C TYR A 171 -21.02 -6.70 -11.90
N GLY A 172 -22.23 -6.45 -12.41
CA GLY A 172 -22.71 -7.05 -13.66
C GLY A 172 -21.94 -6.61 -14.91
N ASP A 173 -21.30 -5.43 -14.87
CA ASP A 173 -20.51 -4.95 -16.01
C ASP A 173 -19.30 -5.86 -16.29
N ILE A 174 -18.77 -6.54 -15.27
CA ILE A 174 -17.61 -7.46 -15.37
C ILE A 174 -17.85 -8.54 -16.43
N GLU A 175 -19.08 -9.08 -16.52
CA GLU A 175 -19.41 -10.16 -17.46
C GLU A 175 -19.41 -9.69 -18.93
N THR A 176 -19.60 -8.39 -19.15
CA THR A 176 -19.73 -7.80 -20.50
C THR A 176 -18.51 -6.96 -20.90
N ASN A 177 -17.58 -6.77 -19.97
CA ASN A 177 -16.43 -5.92 -20.17
C ASN A 177 -15.32 -6.64 -20.94
N SER A 178 -15.05 -6.20 -22.17
CA SER A 178 -14.03 -6.81 -23.04
C SER A 178 -12.59 -6.63 -22.57
N ALA A 179 -12.32 -5.76 -21.59
CA ALA A 179 -10.99 -5.64 -20.98
C ALA A 179 -10.70 -6.80 -20.01
N LEU A 180 -11.74 -7.53 -19.57
CA LEU A 180 -11.65 -8.58 -18.58
C LEU A 180 -11.99 -9.95 -19.15
N GLU A 181 -11.34 -10.97 -18.63
CA GLU A 181 -11.64 -12.37 -18.87
C GLU A 181 -11.97 -13.04 -17.54
N THR A 182 -13.11 -13.74 -17.47
CA THR A 182 -13.43 -14.59 -16.31
C THR A 182 -12.76 -15.95 -16.50
N ILE A 183 -11.70 -16.18 -15.74
CA ILE A 183 -10.89 -17.41 -15.78
C ILE A 183 -11.67 -18.58 -15.18
N ASN A 184 -12.36 -18.31 -14.06
CA ASN A 184 -13.12 -19.29 -13.31
C ASN A 184 -14.19 -18.60 -12.48
N SER A 185 -15.25 -19.33 -12.12
CA SER A 185 -16.23 -18.90 -11.13
C SER A 185 -16.64 -20.09 -10.27
N ALA A 186 -16.90 -19.83 -8.98
CA ALA A 186 -17.33 -20.83 -8.03
C ALA A 186 -18.27 -20.23 -7.00
N LYS A 187 -19.07 -21.10 -6.38
CA LYS A 187 -19.87 -20.75 -5.21
C LYS A 187 -19.22 -21.34 -3.96
N ILE A 188 -18.85 -20.48 -3.02
CA ILE A 188 -18.20 -20.85 -1.77
C ILE A 188 -19.24 -20.89 -0.65
N THR A 189 -19.22 -22.01 0.09
CA THR A 189 -20.08 -22.31 1.23
C THR A 189 -19.20 -22.80 2.38
N ALA A 190 -19.78 -23.04 3.55
CA ALA A 190 -19.03 -23.62 4.67
C ALA A 190 -18.38 -24.98 4.32
N ALA A 191 -19.02 -25.77 3.44
CA ALA A 191 -18.51 -27.06 3.00
C ALA A 191 -17.39 -26.97 1.95
N THR A 192 -17.33 -25.88 1.20
CA THR A 192 -16.35 -25.66 0.12
C THR A 192 -15.32 -24.58 0.45
N LEU A 193 -15.35 -24.01 1.67
CA LEU A 193 -14.42 -22.98 2.12
C LEU A 193 -12.96 -23.44 2.04
N THR A 194 -12.69 -24.73 2.29
CA THR A 194 -11.35 -25.31 2.17
C THR A 194 -10.83 -25.39 0.73
N ASN A 195 -11.67 -25.12 -0.28
CA ASN A 195 -11.24 -25.01 -1.66
C ASN A 195 -10.54 -23.67 -1.94
N LEU A 196 -10.72 -22.67 -1.06
CA LEU A 196 -9.93 -21.46 -1.07
C LEU A 196 -8.63 -21.68 -0.28
N ASN A 197 -7.53 -21.16 -0.79
CA ASN A 197 -6.30 -21.07 -0.01
C ASN A 197 -6.48 -20.08 1.17
N PRO A 198 -5.61 -20.12 2.19
CA PRO A 198 -5.75 -19.25 3.36
C PRO A 198 -5.81 -17.74 3.06
N ASP A 199 -5.11 -17.26 2.02
CA ASP A 199 -5.11 -15.86 1.64
C ASP A 199 -6.46 -15.44 1.04
N ASP A 200 -7.03 -16.26 0.16
CA ASP A 200 -8.35 -16.03 -0.42
C ASP A 200 -9.46 -16.14 0.64
N GLN A 201 -9.30 -17.01 1.65
CA GLN A 201 -10.19 -17.04 2.81
C GLN A 201 -10.11 -15.73 3.64
N HIS A 202 -8.93 -15.14 3.77
CA HIS A 202 -8.76 -13.85 4.42
C HIS A 202 -9.42 -12.72 3.61
N LYS A 203 -9.25 -12.71 2.27
CA LYS A 203 -9.92 -11.73 1.39
C LYS A 203 -11.45 -11.85 1.46
N LEU A 204 -11.98 -13.08 1.51
CA LEU A 204 -13.41 -13.32 1.71
C LEU A 204 -13.92 -12.66 2.99
N MET A 205 -13.18 -12.78 4.10
CA MET A 205 -13.50 -12.11 5.36
C MET A 205 -13.52 -10.58 5.18
N LEU A 206 -12.53 -10.00 4.52
CA LEU A 206 -12.46 -8.56 4.25
C LEU A 206 -13.59 -8.07 3.34
N ALA A 207 -14.03 -8.91 2.39
CA ALA A 207 -15.17 -8.63 1.52
C ALA A 207 -16.47 -8.55 2.33
N VAL A 208 -16.69 -9.50 3.25
CA VAL A 208 -17.89 -9.51 4.11
C VAL A 208 -17.92 -8.30 5.05
N GLN A 209 -16.76 -7.82 5.47
CA GLN A 209 -16.64 -6.60 6.27
C GLN A 209 -17.03 -5.31 5.51
N GLN A 210 -17.27 -5.36 4.19
CA GLN A 210 -17.77 -4.19 3.45
C GLN A 210 -19.27 -3.93 3.70
N SER A 211 -20.04 -4.90 4.20
CA SER A 211 -21.43 -4.66 4.59
C SER A 211 -21.57 -4.22 6.06
N SER A 212 -22.77 -4.35 6.64
CA SER A 212 -22.99 -4.13 8.08
C SER A 212 -22.26 -5.12 9.00
N HIS A 213 -21.59 -6.14 8.45
CA HIS A 213 -20.89 -7.19 9.18
C HIS A 213 -19.40 -6.88 9.43
N THR A 214 -19.12 -5.67 9.90
CA THR A 214 -17.75 -5.22 10.21
C THR A 214 -17.11 -5.97 11.38
N ASP A 215 -17.88 -6.77 12.12
CA ASP A 215 -17.50 -7.53 13.30
C ASP A 215 -16.94 -8.93 13.01
N VAL A 216 -17.01 -9.39 11.75
CA VAL A 216 -16.55 -10.72 11.35
C VAL A 216 -15.04 -10.85 11.52
N THR A 217 -14.58 -11.93 12.17
CA THR A 217 -13.15 -12.15 12.44
C THR A 217 -12.59 -13.46 11.89
N THR A 218 -13.44 -14.33 11.34
CA THR A 218 -13.03 -15.60 10.74
C THR A 218 -13.73 -15.88 9.41
N PRO A 219 -13.12 -16.63 8.49
CA PRO A 219 -13.74 -16.96 7.20
C PRO A 219 -15.04 -17.78 7.36
N LEU A 220 -15.09 -18.70 8.33
CA LEU A 220 -16.31 -19.48 8.59
C LEU A 220 -17.44 -18.60 9.15
N GLU A 221 -17.12 -17.65 10.04
CA GLU A 221 -18.08 -16.66 10.51
C GLU A 221 -18.58 -15.80 9.34
N ALA A 222 -17.70 -15.39 8.43
CA ALA A 222 -18.04 -14.59 7.25
C ALA A 222 -19.13 -15.28 6.40
N ILE A 223 -18.92 -16.55 6.06
CA ILE A 223 -19.92 -17.37 5.35
C ILE A 223 -21.24 -17.47 6.15
N GLY A 224 -21.17 -17.56 7.48
CA GLY A 224 -22.36 -17.62 8.33
C GLY A 224 -23.18 -16.32 8.40
N ARG A 225 -22.63 -15.18 7.94
CA ARG A 225 -23.32 -13.88 7.96
C ARG A 225 -24.03 -13.53 6.65
N VAL A 226 -23.61 -14.12 5.53
CA VAL A 226 -24.18 -13.81 4.21
C VAL A 226 -25.46 -14.60 3.96
N ASP A 227 -26.33 -14.12 3.06
CA ASP A 227 -27.56 -14.82 2.74
C ASP A 227 -27.28 -16.19 2.14
N GLN A 228 -28.09 -17.17 2.57
CA GLN A 228 -28.00 -18.58 2.15
C GLN A 228 -26.68 -19.27 2.53
N GLY A 229 -25.74 -18.56 3.17
CA GLY A 229 -24.40 -19.08 3.44
C GLY A 229 -23.57 -19.31 2.17
N GLU A 230 -23.80 -18.50 1.14
CA GLU A 230 -23.21 -18.62 -0.19
C GLU A 230 -22.51 -17.32 -0.61
N VAL A 231 -21.28 -17.43 -1.12
CA VAL A 231 -20.52 -16.32 -1.72
C VAL A 231 -20.14 -16.70 -3.15
N ASN A 232 -20.47 -15.86 -4.11
CA ASN A 232 -20.01 -15.99 -5.50
C ASN A 232 -18.55 -15.51 -5.58
N VAL A 233 -17.69 -16.34 -6.16
CA VAL A 233 -16.27 -16.03 -6.35
C VAL A 233 -15.94 -16.11 -7.82
N SER A 234 -15.36 -15.04 -8.36
CA SER A 234 -14.92 -14.97 -9.75
C SER A 234 -13.43 -14.63 -9.81
N TRP A 235 -12.67 -15.42 -10.54
CA TRP A 235 -11.25 -15.15 -10.84
C TRP A 235 -11.19 -14.46 -12.19
N LEU A 236 -10.64 -13.25 -12.20
CA LEU A 236 -10.62 -12.36 -13.35
C LEU A 236 -9.17 -12.15 -13.82
N ALA A 237 -8.98 -12.02 -15.13
CA ALA A 237 -7.77 -11.52 -15.75
C ALA A 237 -8.06 -10.22 -16.51
N GLU A 238 -7.10 -9.31 -16.53
CA GLU A 238 -7.04 -8.19 -17.47
C GLU A 238 -5.82 -8.38 -18.36
N PRO A 239 -5.97 -9.02 -19.53
CA PRO A 239 -4.82 -9.43 -20.34
C PRO A 239 -3.92 -8.27 -20.75
N ALA A 240 -4.49 -7.12 -21.11
CA ALA A 240 -3.73 -5.94 -21.54
C ALA A 240 -2.79 -5.39 -20.45
N ALA A 241 -3.20 -5.50 -19.19
CA ALA A 241 -2.43 -5.06 -18.04
C ALA A 241 -1.67 -6.20 -17.34
N GLN A 242 -1.81 -7.46 -17.80
CA GLN A 242 -1.29 -8.65 -17.12
C GLN A 242 -1.61 -8.69 -15.61
N ARG A 243 -2.83 -8.24 -15.25
CA ARG A 243 -3.32 -8.26 -13.88
C ARG A 243 -4.29 -9.42 -13.69
N ALA A 244 -4.32 -9.96 -12.48
CA ALA A 244 -5.32 -10.92 -12.08
C ALA A 244 -6.01 -10.47 -10.79
N PHE A 245 -7.31 -10.71 -10.71
CA PHE A 245 -8.15 -10.31 -9.60
C PHE A 245 -8.98 -11.48 -9.09
N ILE A 246 -9.46 -11.33 -7.86
CA ILE A 246 -10.48 -12.20 -7.29
C ILE A 246 -11.61 -11.34 -6.75
N ALA A 247 -12.83 -11.60 -7.22
CA ALA A 247 -14.02 -10.90 -6.78
C ALA A 247 -14.86 -11.82 -5.89
N PHE A 248 -15.28 -11.31 -4.74
CA PHE A 248 -16.21 -11.94 -3.82
C PHE A 248 -17.49 -11.12 -3.81
N GLU A 249 -18.61 -11.70 -4.19
CA GLU A 249 -19.94 -11.09 -4.17
C GLU A 249 -20.91 -11.99 -3.39
N TYR A 250 -21.80 -11.39 -2.63
CA TYR A 250 -22.82 -12.10 -1.86
C TYR A 250 -24.06 -11.25 -1.65
N GLY A 251 -25.20 -11.92 -1.49
CA GLY A 251 -26.46 -11.28 -1.12
C GLY A 251 -26.54 -10.96 0.37
N ALA A 252 -27.11 -9.80 0.70
CA ALA A 252 -27.61 -9.48 2.04
C ALA A 252 -28.93 -8.71 1.92
N GLY A 253 -30.05 -9.44 1.97
CA GLY A 253 -31.38 -8.95 1.67
C GLY A 253 -31.62 -8.84 0.16
N ASP A 254 -32.02 -7.65 -0.29
CA ASP A 254 -32.21 -7.29 -1.70
C ASP A 254 -30.95 -6.69 -2.36
N ASN A 255 -29.89 -6.49 -1.58
CA ASN A 255 -28.66 -5.85 -2.03
C ASN A 255 -27.53 -6.88 -2.24
N SER A 256 -26.62 -6.56 -3.15
CA SER A 256 -25.37 -7.29 -3.38
C SER A 256 -24.20 -6.55 -2.71
N TYR A 257 -23.39 -7.27 -1.93
CA TYR A 257 -22.20 -6.74 -1.27
C TYR A 257 -20.95 -7.54 -1.62
N GLY A 258 -19.78 -6.96 -1.37
CA GLY A 258 -18.53 -7.65 -1.55
C GLY A 258 -17.35 -6.74 -1.85
N ALA A 259 -16.34 -7.32 -2.50
CA ALA A 259 -15.14 -6.61 -2.90
C ALA A 259 -14.38 -7.37 -3.98
N ILE A 260 -13.57 -6.64 -4.74
CA ILE A 260 -12.58 -7.18 -5.68
C ILE A 260 -11.20 -6.90 -5.11
N PHE A 261 -10.31 -7.88 -5.19
CA PHE A 261 -8.94 -7.79 -4.71
C PHE A 261 -7.96 -8.09 -5.84
N ASP A 262 -6.76 -7.53 -5.72
CA ASP A 262 -5.61 -8.09 -6.42
C ASP A 262 -5.45 -9.57 -6.04
N ARG A 263 -5.16 -10.44 -7.02
CA ARG A 263 -5.09 -11.88 -6.76
C ARG A 263 -3.85 -12.25 -5.94
N PHE A 264 -2.75 -11.53 -6.09
CA PHE A 264 -1.45 -11.91 -5.56
C PHE A 264 -1.11 -11.21 -4.23
N ASN A 265 -1.97 -10.31 -3.77
CA ASN A 265 -1.84 -9.69 -2.44
C ASN A 265 -3.24 -9.42 -1.83
N ALA A 266 -3.28 -8.91 -0.59
CA ALA A 266 -4.53 -8.65 0.12
C ALA A 266 -5.15 -7.25 -0.18
N GLN A 267 -4.64 -6.52 -1.16
CA GLN A 267 -5.13 -5.20 -1.52
C GLN A 267 -6.50 -5.30 -2.16
N MET A 268 -7.47 -4.68 -1.51
CA MET A 268 -8.79 -4.43 -2.07
C MET A 268 -8.67 -3.35 -3.14
N VAL A 269 -9.20 -3.61 -4.33
CA VAL A 269 -9.14 -2.70 -5.47
C VAL A 269 -10.45 -2.01 -5.77
N THR A 270 -11.58 -2.58 -5.35
CA THR A 270 -12.90 -1.91 -5.36
C THR A 270 -13.84 -2.61 -4.39
N ASN A 271 -14.81 -1.87 -3.87
CA ASN A 271 -15.89 -2.40 -3.03
C ASN A 271 -17.13 -2.64 -3.89
N ILE A 272 -17.98 -3.58 -3.50
CA ILE A 272 -19.29 -3.81 -4.11
C ILE A 272 -20.36 -3.43 -3.09
N HIS A 273 -21.17 -2.42 -3.36
CA HIS A 273 -22.28 -1.98 -2.51
C HIS A 273 -23.55 -1.83 -3.34
N ASP A 274 -24.58 -2.62 -3.03
CA ASP A 274 -25.82 -2.69 -3.82
C ASP A 274 -25.56 -3.00 -5.31
N GLY A 275 -24.55 -3.82 -5.57
CA GLY A 275 -24.07 -4.14 -6.91
C GLY A 275 -23.24 -3.04 -7.59
N ASP A 276 -23.18 -1.82 -7.05
CA ASP A 276 -22.33 -0.74 -7.55
C ASP A 276 -20.87 -0.93 -7.13
N LEU A 277 -19.95 -0.57 -8.03
CA LEU A 277 -18.51 -0.60 -7.77
C LEU A 277 -18.04 0.74 -7.24
N GLU A 278 -17.62 0.77 -5.98
CA GLU A 278 -17.18 1.97 -5.28
C GLU A 278 -15.67 1.97 -5.00
N ASN A 279 -15.06 3.15 -4.99
CA ASN A 279 -13.65 3.37 -4.65
C ASN A 279 -12.68 2.56 -5.52
N CYS A 280 -13.02 2.38 -6.80
CA CYS A 280 -12.19 1.60 -7.71
C CYS A 280 -10.81 2.25 -7.92
N LEU A 281 -9.78 1.47 -7.63
CA LEU A 281 -8.37 1.87 -7.71
C LEU A 281 -7.71 1.43 -9.03
N VAL A 282 -8.42 0.67 -9.86
CA VAL A 282 -7.87 0.02 -11.05
C VAL A 282 -8.46 0.65 -12.29
N LYS A 283 -7.57 1.19 -13.12
CA LYS A 283 -7.89 1.85 -14.40
C LYS A 283 -7.41 0.95 -15.53
N ALA A 284 -8.08 1.00 -16.68
CA ALA A 284 -7.57 0.29 -17.85
C ALA A 284 -6.16 0.80 -18.21
N GLU A 285 -5.19 -0.09 -18.21
CA GLU A 285 -3.77 0.21 -18.41
C GLU A 285 -3.16 -0.85 -19.34
N THR A 286 -2.03 -0.52 -19.97
CA THR A 286 -1.25 -1.50 -20.75
C THR A 286 0.04 -1.78 -20.00
N CYS A 287 0.31 -3.06 -19.75
CA CYS A 287 1.56 -3.45 -19.11
C CYS A 287 2.74 -3.16 -20.06
N LEU A 288 3.75 -2.47 -19.54
CA LEU A 288 5.01 -2.22 -20.25
C LEU A 288 5.94 -3.43 -20.21
N LEU A 289 5.70 -4.42 -19.34
CA LEU A 289 6.42 -5.69 -19.38
C LEU A 289 5.80 -6.58 -20.47
N SER A 290 6.64 -7.29 -21.23
CA SER A 290 6.16 -8.27 -22.20
C SER A 290 5.46 -9.45 -21.50
N ASP A 291 4.65 -10.22 -22.24
CA ASP A 291 3.85 -11.35 -21.70
C ASP A 291 4.71 -12.48 -21.09
N ASP A 292 5.96 -12.60 -21.52
CA ASP A 292 6.88 -13.60 -21.01
C ASP A 292 8.31 -13.05 -20.85
N TRP A 293 9.08 -13.70 -19.99
CA TRP A 293 10.44 -13.33 -19.62
C TRP A 293 11.44 -13.44 -20.80
N LEU A 294 11.23 -14.35 -21.73
CA LEU A 294 12.07 -14.43 -22.92
C LEU A 294 11.80 -13.24 -23.84
N ALA A 295 10.53 -12.88 -24.05
CA ALA A 295 10.12 -11.70 -24.78
C ALA A 295 10.70 -10.43 -24.13
N LEU A 296 10.52 -10.23 -22.81
CA LEU A 296 11.01 -9.04 -22.09
C LEU A 296 12.53 -8.86 -22.22
N ARG A 297 13.31 -9.95 -22.17
CA ARG A 297 14.77 -9.89 -22.37
C ARG A 297 15.19 -9.44 -23.77
N SER A 298 14.34 -9.66 -24.76
CA SER A 298 14.57 -9.29 -26.15
C SER A 298 13.83 -8.02 -26.58
N ASP A 299 13.03 -7.44 -25.67
CA ASP A 299 12.17 -6.30 -25.96
C ASP A 299 13.01 -5.05 -26.28
N PRO A 300 12.88 -4.46 -27.49
CA PRO A 300 13.61 -3.26 -27.85
C PRO A 300 13.25 -2.04 -27.01
N ALA A 301 12.15 -2.03 -26.24
CA ALA A 301 11.80 -0.97 -25.31
C ALA A 301 12.69 -0.96 -24.05
N PHE A 302 13.38 -2.07 -23.75
CA PHE A 302 14.27 -2.19 -22.60
C PHE A 302 15.75 -2.22 -23.02
N THR A 303 16.60 -1.75 -22.10
CA THR A 303 18.06 -1.88 -22.20
C THR A 303 18.54 -2.68 -21.01
N ILE A 304 19.31 -3.74 -21.26
CA ILE A 304 19.99 -4.50 -20.20
C ILE A 304 21.16 -3.65 -19.70
N GLU A 305 21.06 -3.15 -18.47
CA GLU A 305 22.11 -2.39 -17.79
C GLU A 305 23.12 -3.30 -17.07
N SER A 306 22.67 -4.46 -16.60
CA SER A 306 23.52 -5.47 -15.95
C SER A 306 22.94 -6.87 -16.15
N ASN A 307 23.82 -7.88 -16.18
CA ASN A 307 23.43 -9.29 -16.21
C ASN A 307 24.50 -10.09 -15.47
N ARG A 308 24.12 -10.77 -14.39
CA ARG A 308 25.03 -11.62 -13.61
C ARG A 308 24.34 -12.88 -13.12
N VAL A 309 25.15 -13.91 -12.91
CA VAL A 309 24.73 -15.18 -12.32
C VAL A 309 25.30 -15.24 -10.90
N VAL A 310 24.44 -15.45 -9.93
CA VAL A 310 24.76 -15.70 -8.54
C VAL A 310 24.82 -17.22 -8.32
N THR A 311 25.93 -17.69 -7.78
CA THR A 311 26.18 -19.08 -7.39
C THR A 311 26.60 -19.22 -5.93
N ASP A 312 26.82 -18.09 -5.24
CA ASP A 312 27.17 -18.04 -3.82
C ASP A 312 26.43 -16.89 -3.15
N ALA A 313 25.89 -17.13 -1.95
CA ALA A 313 25.07 -16.15 -1.23
C ALA A 313 25.80 -14.83 -0.95
N SER A 314 27.13 -14.86 -0.80
CA SER A 314 27.94 -13.64 -0.58
C SER A 314 27.95 -12.68 -1.78
N GLN A 315 27.49 -13.12 -2.96
CA GLN A 315 27.40 -12.28 -4.16
C GLN A 315 26.14 -11.41 -4.18
N VAL A 316 25.15 -11.71 -3.32
CA VAL A 316 23.97 -10.88 -3.09
C VAL A 316 24.25 -10.00 -1.88
N THR A 317 24.57 -8.73 -2.14
CA THR A 317 24.96 -7.76 -1.11
C THR A 317 23.94 -6.62 -1.04
N GLY A 318 23.74 -6.09 0.16
CA GLY A 318 22.75 -5.05 0.46
C GLY A 318 21.41 -5.64 0.90
N GLY A 319 20.80 -5.02 1.91
CA GLY A 319 19.54 -5.52 2.52
C GLY A 319 18.45 -5.73 1.48
N VAL A 320 18.19 -4.73 0.62
CA VAL A 320 17.17 -4.81 -0.42
C VAL A 320 17.37 -5.98 -1.37
N ALA A 321 18.60 -6.20 -1.87
CA ALA A 321 18.86 -7.30 -2.80
C ALA A 321 18.73 -8.68 -2.13
N ILE A 322 19.07 -8.77 -0.84
CA ILE A 322 18.83 -9.99 -0.04
C ILE A 322 17.32 -10.22 0.09
N ASP A 323 16.55 -9.20 0.46
CA ASP A 323 15.09 -9.31 0.63
C ASP A 323 14.38 -9.67 -0.67
N GLN A 324 14.80 -9.08 -1.80
CA GLN A 324 14.30 -9.40 -3.14
C GLN A 324 14.60 -10.86 -3.54
N ALA A 325 15.82 -11.34 -3.29
CA ALA A 325 16.20 -12.72 -3.56
C ALA A 325 15.43 -13.72 -2.68
N MET A 326 15.31 -13.42 -1.39
CA MET A 326 14.53 -14.23 -0.44
C MET A 326 13.07 -14.32 -0.86
N THR A 327 12.47 -13.19 -1.23
CA THR A 327 11.08 -13.14 -1.70
C THR A 327 10.91 -13.86 -3.04
N ALA A 328 11.89 -13.80 -3.94
CA ALA A 328 11.87 -14.55 -5.19
C ALA A 328 11.90 -16.07 -4.94
N PHE A 329 12.81 -16.57 -4.09
CA PHE A 329 12.83 -18.00 -3.73
C PHE A 329 11.56 -18.45 -3.00
N GLY A 330 11.00 -17.57 -2.17
CA GLY A 330 9.73 -17.78 -1.48
C GLY A 330 8.56 -18.15 -2.39
N GLN A 331 8.64 -17.82 -3.68
CA GLN A 331 7.61 -18.16 -4.66
C GLN A 331 7.50 -19.67 -4.91
N SER A 332 8.61 -20.40 -4.87
CA SER A 332 8.62 -21.86 -5.04
C SER A 332 8.74 -22.61 -3.70
N TYR A 333 9.25 -21.93 -2.66
CA TYR A 333 9.63 -22.56 -1.40
C TYR A 333 9.30 -21.63 -0.22
N ASP A 334 8.18 -21.90 0.45
CA ASP A 334 7.63 -21.09 1.55
C ASP A 334 8.50 -21.09 2.83
N ASP A 335 9.42 -22.04 2.95
CA ASP A 335 10.29 -22.26 4.12
C ASP A 335 11.75 -21.85 3.92
N VAL A 336 12.08 -21.08 2.87
CA VAL A 336 13.47 -20.64 2.61
C VAL A 336 13.96 -19.72 3.72
N ALA A 337 15.04 -20.14 4.38
CA ALA A 337 15.57 -19.44 5.56
C ALA A 337 16.71 -18.45 5.23
N SER A 338 17.36 -18.59 4.07
CA SER A 338 18.45 -17.70 3.63
C SER A 338 18.70 -17.78 2.13
N VAL A 339 19.47 -16.83 1.57
CA VAL A 339 19.88 -16.87 0.14
C VAL A 339 20.68 -18.13 -0.17
N ALA A 340 21.51 -18.61 0.77
CA ALA A 340 22.28 -19.84 0.60
C ALA A 340 21.37 -21.08 0.54
N ASP A 341 20.34 -21.13 1.39
CA ASP A 341 19.31 -22.16 1.37
C ASP A 341 18.52 -22.13 0.05
N GLY A 342 18.03 -20.96 -0.36
CA GLY A 342 17.33 -20.78 -1.64
C GLY A 342 18.17 -21.23 -2.85
N LEU A 343 19.44 -20.80 -2.91
CA LEU A 343 20.36 -21.25 -3.96
C LEU A 343 20.52 -22.77 -3.97
N SER A 344 20.56 -23.44 -2.82
CA SER A 344 20.72 -24.90 -2.75
C SER A 344 19.52 -25.70 -3.26
N ARG A 345 18.36 -25.05 -3.47
CA ARG A 345 17.10 -25.67 -3.86
C ARG A 345 16.78 -25.51 -5.34
N VAL A 346 17.39 -24.52 -6.00
CA VAL A 346 17.13 -24.19 -7.42
C VAL A 346 18.13 -24.85 -8.36
N ASP A 347 17.78 -24.93 -9.64
CA ASP A 347 18.57 -25.68 -10.61
C ASP A 347 19.98 -25.12 -10.79
N GLY A 348 20.96 -26.02 -10.65
CA GLY A 348 22.37 -25.71 -10.79
C GLY A 348 22.91 -24.75 -9.72
N ASN A 349 22.16 -24.52 -8.64
CA ASN A 349 22.45 -23.52 -7.62
C ASN A 349 22.69 -22.12 -8.19
N ARG A 350 21.83 -21.70 -9.14
CA ARG A 350 21.99 -20.46 -9.91
C ARG A 350 20.77 -19.56 -9.80
N LEU A 351 21.03 -18.30 -9.48
CA LEU A 351 20.09 -17.20 -9.55
C LEU A 351 20.61 -16.17 -10.57
N ASN A 352 19.85 -15.89 -11.61
CA ASN A 352 20.14 -14.84 -12.57
C ASN A 352 19.61 -13.51 -12.03
N ILE A 353 20.46 -12.49 -12.00
CA ILE A 353 20.07 -11.12 -11.67
C ILE A 353 20.31 -10.23 -12.89
N VAL A 354 19.24 -9.65 -13.41
CA VAL A 354 19.26 -8.80 -14.62
C VAL A 354 18.74 -7.41 -14.30
N GLY A 355 19.56 -6.38 -14.54
CA GLY A 355 19.14 -4.99 -14.44
C GLY A 355 18.61 -4.50 -15.78
N LEU A 356 17.39 -3.97 -15.80
CA LEU A 356 16.75 -3.43 -17.00
C LEU A 356 16.47 -1.94 -16.84
N ARG A 357 16.46 -1.20 -17.95
CA ARG A 357 15.97 0.18 -18.03
C ARG A 357 15.00 0.33 -19.19
N HIS A 358 13.78 0.75 -18.91
CA HIS A 358 12.82 1.11 -19.95
C HIS A 358 13.27 2.41 -20.64
N LYS A 359 13.35 2.41 -21.97
CA LYS A 359 13.96 3.51 -22.75
C LYS A 359 13.14 4.80 -22.69
N THR A 360 11.82 4.68 -22.70
CA THR A 360 10.90 5.84 -22.75
C THR A 360 10.70 6.44 -21.37
N THR A 361 10.30 5.64 -20.38
CA THR A 361 9.98 6.12 -19.03
C THR A 361 11.23 6.30 -18.16
N GLY A 362 12.36 5.68 -18.53
CA GLY A 362 13.58 5.69 -17.74
C GLY A 362 13.54 4.83 -16.49
N VAL A 363 12.40 4.17 -16.19
CA VAL A 363 12.23 3.26 -15.06
C VAL A 363 13.29 2.17 -15.11
N ARG A 364 13.86 1.87 -13.95
CA ARG A 364 14.87 0.83 -13.77
C ARG A 364 14.29 -0.33 -12.98
N LEU A 365 14.53 -1.53 -13.47
CA LEU A 365 14.08 -2.77 -12.86
C LEU A 365 15.27 -3.66 -12.51
N GLU A 366 15.06 -4.55 -11.54
CA GLU A 366 15.97 -5.64 -11.22
C GLU A 366 15.17 -6.95 -11.18
N VAL A 367 15.59 -7.90 -12.02
CA VAL A 367 14.92 -9.19 -12.19
C VAL A 367 15.73 -10.27 -11.48
N PHE A 368 15.06 -11.09 -10.68
CA PHE A 368 15.61 -12.23 -9.96
C PHE A 368 14.94 -13.49 -10.48
N GLU A 369 15.65 -14.28 -11.30
CA GLU A 369 15.10 -15.45 -12.00
C GLU A 369 15.96 -16.69 -11.78
N TYR A 370 15.33 -17.84 -11.60
CA TYR A 370 15.98 -19.13 -11.42
C TYR A 370 15.19 -20.25 -12.09
N GLY A 371 15.85 -21.38 -12.35
CA GLY A 371 15.18 -22.61 -12.80
C GLY A 371 14.67 -23.42 -11.62
N ALA A 372 13.44 -23.93 -11.73
CA ALA A 372 12.84 -24.88 -10.81
C ALA A 372 12.27 -26.07 -11.59
N GLY A 373 13.13 -27.02 -11.92
CA GLY A 373 12.82 -28.14 -12.80
C GLY A 373 12.82 -27.74 -14.26
N ASP A 374 11.67 -27.85 -14.92
CA ASP A 374 11.45 -27.41 -16.31
C ASP A 374 10.88 -25.99 -16.40
N THR A 375 10.58 -25.37 -15.26
CA THR A 375 9.99 -24.02 -15.19
C THR A 375 11.03 -22.94 -14.89
N SER A 376 10.79 -21.74 -15.41
CA SER A 376 11.52 -20.51 -15.03
C SER A 376 10.65 -19.70 -14.09
N VAL A 377 11.17 -19.40 -12.90
CA VAL A 377 10.44 -18.74 -11.82
C VAL A 377 11.24 -17.55 -11.33
N GLY A 378 10.57 -16.49 -10.90
CA GLY A 378 11.27 -15.31 -10.42
C GLY A 378 10.38 -14.11 -10.13
N ARG A 379 11.00 -12.98 -9.83
CA ARG A 379 10.33 -11.71 -9.59
C ARG A 379 11.07 -10.54 -10.22
N ILE A 380 10.32 -9.54 -10.63
CA ILE A 380 10.80 -8.28 -11.20
C ILE A 380 10.51 -7.20 -10.17
N TYR A 381 11.49 -6.38 -9.83
CA TYR A 381 11.35 -5.29 -8.86
C TYR A 381 11.71 -3.96 -9.48
N PHE A 382 11.12 -2.87 -8.97
CA PHE A 382 11.69 -1.55 -9.18
C PHE A 382 13.07 -1.49 -8.49
N ARG A 383 14.10 -1.07 -9.24
CA ARG A 383 15.50 -1.15 -8.79
C ARG A 383 15.72 -0.41 -7.47
N ASN A 384 16.45 -1.05 -6.55
CA ASN A 384 16.73 -0.56 -5.19
C ASN A 384 15.48 -0.44 -4.28
N THR A 385 14.39 -1.15 -4.58
CA THR A 385 13.20 -1.20 -3.73
C THR A 385 12.73 -2.65 -3.56
N THR A 386 11.93 -2.95 -2.55
CA THR A 386 11.23 -4.24 -2.43
C THR A 386 9.87 -4.24 -3.16
N ASN A 387 9.55 -3.17 -3.88
CA ASN A 387 8.29 -3.04 -4.61
C ASN A 387 8.32 -3.92 -5.87
N PRO A 388 7.42 -4.90 -6.00
CA PRO A 388 7.36 -5.74 -7.18
C PRO A 388 6.84 -4.95 -8.39
N ALA A 389 7.43 -5.20 -9.55
CA ALA A 389 6.96 -4.74 -10.85
C ALA A 389 6.29 -5.88 -11.66
N GLY A 390 6.54 -7.14 -11.32
CA GLY A 390 5.94 -8.32 -11.95
C GLY A 390 6.47 -9.62 -11.33
N VAL A 391 5.82 -10.73 -11.65
CA VAL A 391 6.14 -12.09 -11.18
C VAL A 391 6.38 -12.97 -12.41
N ILE A 392 7.47 -13.74 -12.41
CA ILE A 392 7.77 -14.70 -13.47
C ILE A 392 7.31 -16.08 -13.00
N ASN A 393 6.42 -16.72 -13.75
CA ASN A 393 5.88 -18.04 -13.46
C ASN A 393 5.83 -18.86 -14.75
N ASP A 394 6.72 -19.84 -14.86
CA ASP A 394 6.93 -20.63 -16.08
C ASP A 394 7.09 -19.73 -17.32
N LEU A 395 8.05 -18.81 -17.24
CA LEU A 395 8.32 -17.74 -18.21
C LEU A 395 7.23 -16.66 -18.29
N ALA A 396 5.96 -16.94 -18.04
CA ALA A 396 4.90 -15.93 -18.10
C ALA A 396 5.15 -14.82 -17.06
N ILE A 397 4.89 -13.57 -17.46
CA ILE A 397 4.92 -12.42 -16.55
C ILE A 397 3.49 -12.14 -16.09
N GLU A 398 3.28 -12.20 -14.78
CA GLU A 398 2.01 -11.96 -14.10
C GLU A 398 2.17 -10.76 -13.16
N SER A 399 1.04 -10.21 -12.67
CA SER A 399 1.03 -9.16 -11.64
C SER A 399 1.77 -7.88 -12.04
N CYS A 400 1.71 -7.48 -13.30
CA CYS A 400 2.42 -6.30 -13.76
C CYS A 400 2.03 -5.05 -12.96
N GLN A 401 3.01 -4.22 -12.61
CA GLN A 401 2.83 -2.92 -11.93
C GLN A 401 3.52 -1.78 -12.68
N LEU A 402 4.06 -2.05 -13.87
CA LEU A 402 4.69 -1.05 -14.73
C LEU A 402 3.79 -0.81 -15.95
N PHE A 403 3.14 0.34 -15.98
CA PHE A 403 2.14 0.69 -17.00
C PHE A 403 2.56 1.90 -17.84
N GLU A 404 1.96 2.04 -19.03
CA GLU A 404 2.12 3.19 -19.94
C GLU A 404 1.61 4.52 -19.41
#